data_AF-A0A821H9B8-F1
#
_entry.id   AF-A0A821H9B8-F1
#
_cell.length_a   1.000
_cell.length_b   1.000
_cell.length_c   1.000
_cell.angle_alpha   90.00
_cell.angle_beta   90.00
_cell.angle_gamma   90.00
#
_symmetry.space_group_name_H-M   'P 1'
#
loop_
_entity.id
_entity.type
_entity.pdbx_description
1 polymer ?
#
loop_
_entity_poly.entity_id
_entity_poly.type
_entity_poly.pdbx_seq_one_letter_code
_entity_poly.pdbx_strand_id
1 'polypeptide(L)'
;ESQKDIVSTNVVDKYAEMDMNQYTMNPPADIFARFEQVNNTNPVYNEALSTIKEKILTKFREELDKAKSKQPPDSENIHIRRFESAVKYLSEAMRSALEVELKYCKDDIVLRIRDNEKKLQNAFSSRDVK
;
A
#
# COMPACT_ATOMS: atom_id res chain seq x y z
N GLU A 1 -3.84 -33.56 6.81
CA GLU A 1 -3.14 -32.29 7.08
C GLU A 1 -2.70 -32.23 8.53
N SER A 2 -1.52 -31.68 8.80
CA SER A 2 -1.07 -31.43 10.16
C SER A 2 -1.84 -30.24 10.74
N GLN A 3 -2.09 -30.24 12.06
CA GLN A 3 -2.72 -29.13 12.77
C GLN A 3 -1.97 -27.78 12.55
N LYS A 4 -0.67 -27.86 12.25
CA LYS A 4 0.20 -26.71 11.92
C LYS A 4 -0.11 -26.11 10.54
N ASP A 5 -0.46 -26.94 9.56
CA ASP A 5 -0.77 -26.50 8.20
C ASP A 5 -2.09 -25.71 8.19
N ILE A 6 -3.10 -26.23 8.91
CA ILE A 6 -4.42 -25.59 9.05
C ILE A 6 -4.32 -24.22 9.72
N VAL A 7 -3.50 -24.09 10.76
CA VAL A 7 -3.28 -22.80 11.45
C VAL A 7 -2.57 -21.80 10.53
N SER A 8 -1.61 -22.26 9.72
CA SER A 8 -0.89 -21.41 8.78
C SER A 8 -1.84 -20.85 7.71
N THR A 9 -2.66 -21.72 7.10
CA THR A 9 -3.65 -21.34 6.07
C THR A 9 -4.66 -20.33 6.60
N ASN A 10 -5.23 -20.56 7.79
CA ASN A 10 -6.20 -19.64 8.39
C ASN A 10 -5.62 -18.23 8.65
N VAL A 11 -4.35 -18.13 9.03
CA VAL A 11 -3.69 -16.84 9.25
C VAL A 11 -3.40 -16.14 7.92
N VAL A 12 -3.00 -16.90 6.89
CA VAL A 12 -2.81 -16.38 5.53
C VAL A 12 -4.11 -15.78 5.01
N ASP A 13 -5.21 -16.54 5.08
CA ASP A 13 -6.52 -16.09 4.57
C ASP A 13 -7.01 -14.85 5.32
N LYS A 14 -6.85 -14.82 6.65
CA LYS A 14 -7.20 -13.65 7.47
C LYS A 14 -6.53 -12.39 6.95
N TYR A 15 -5.20 -12.37 6.79
CA TYR A 15 -4.48 -11.16 6.35
C TYR A 15 -4.56 -10.91 4.84
N ALA A 16 -4.80 -11.95 4.05
CA ALA A 16 -5.06 -11.85 2.61
C ALA A 16 -6.34 -11.07 2.32
N GLU A 17 -7.41 -11.36 3.05
CA GLU A 17 -8.74 -10.79 2.81
C GLU A 17 -8.97 -9.51 3.61
N MET A 18 -8.23 -9.31 4.70
CA MET A 18 -8.37 -8.15 5.57
C MET A 18 -8.25 -6.83 4.81
N ASP A 19 -9.16 -5.92 5.13
CA ASP A 19 -9.14 -4.57 4.62
C ASP A 19 -8.07 -3.74 5.34
N MET A 20 -7.39 -2.85 4.62
CA MET A 20 -6.35 -1.98 5.21
C MET A 20 -6.85 -1.13 6.39
N ASN A 21 -8.15 -0.79 6.42
CA ASN A 21 -8.75 -0.03 7.52
C ASN A 21 -8.80 -0.86 8.82
N GLN A 22 -8.79 -2.18 8.71
CA GLN A 22 -8.85 -3.11 9.85
C GLN A 22 -7.48 -3.36 10.49
N TYR A 23 -6.38 -2.89 9.90
CA TYR A 23 -5.04 -3.00 10.48
C TYR A 23 -4.88 -2.27 11.81
N THR A 24 -5.75 -1.30 12.08
CA THR A 24 -5.86 -0.65 13.38
C THR A 24 -6.18 -1.63 14.52
N MET A 25 -7.03 -2.62 14.25
CA MET A 25 -7.49 -3.62 15.22
C MET A 25 -6.71 -4.93 15.13
N ASN A 26 -6.14 -5.22 13.97
CA ASN A 26 -5.32 -6.41 13.73
C ASN A 26 -4.03 -6.02 12.98
N PRO A 27 -3.06 -5.40 13.65
CA PRO A 27 -1.84 -4.92 13.00
C PRO A 27 -1.08 -6.08 12.34
N PRO A 28 -0.67 -5.94 11.06
CA PRO A 28 0.23 -6.91 10.46
C PRO A 28 1.58 -7.01 11.16
N ALA A 29 2.09 -5.92 11.75
CA ALA A 29 3.33 -5.95 12.52
C ALA A 29 3.32 -7.02 13.62
N ASP A 30 2.18 -7.22 14.30
CA ASP A 30 2.06 -8.16 15.41
C ASP A 30 2.24 -9.61 14.97
N ILE A 31 1.72 -9.96 13.79
CA ILE A 31 1.86 -11.33 13.29
C ILE A 31 3.31 -11.61 12.89
N PHE A 32 3.96 -10.67 12.20
CA PHE A 32 5.39 -10.80 11.86
C PHE A 32 6.27 -10.92 13.11
N ALA A 33 6.04 -10.09 14.13
CA ALA A 33 6.79 -10.15 15.39
C ALA A 33 6.61 -11.49 16.12
N ARG A 34 5.38 -12.02 16.18
CA ARG A 34 5.12 -13.34 16.78
C ARG A 34 5.86 -14.43 16.03
N PHE A 35 5.89 -14.37 14.71
CA PHE A 35 6.60 -15.36 13.91
C PHE A 35 8.13 -15.25 14.02
N GLU A 36 8.70 -14.06 14.18
CA GLU A 36 10.13 -13.90 14.46
C GLU A 36 10.54 -14.52 15.80
N GLN A 37 9.64 -14.52 16.79
CA GLN A 37 9.87 -15.16 18.09
C GLN A 37 9.86 -16.69 18.02
N VAL A 38 9.09 -17.26 17.10
CA VAL A 38 9.13 -18.70 16.86
C VAL A 38 10.27 -18.96 15.88
N ASN A 39 11.41 -19.48 16.35
CA ASN A 39 12.53 -19.82 15.47
C ASN A 39 12.10 -20.92 14.48
N ASN A 40 11.60 -20.53 13.31
CA ASN A 40 10.79 -21.38 12.45
C ASN A 40 11.59 -21.85 11.23
N THR A 41 12.35 -22.93 11.42
CA THR A 41 12.99 -23.67 10.33
C THR A 41 11.99 -24.45 9.46
N ASN A 42 10.68 -24.37 9.75
CA ASN A 42 9.67 -25.04 8.94
C ASN A 42 9.33 -24.21 7.68
N PRO A 43 9.52 -24.78 6.47
CA PRO A 43 9.27 -24.08 5.21
C PRO A 43 7.82 -23.61 5.04
N VAL A 44 6.83 -24.34 5.55
CA VAL A 44 5.40 -24.01 5.39
C VAL A 44 5.05 -22.66 6.02
N TYR A 45 5.65 -22.35 7.17
CA TYR A 45 5.42 -21.07 7.84
C TYR A 45 6.15 -19.92 7.17
N ASN A 46 7.36 -20.16 6.66
CA ASN A 46 8.10 -19.16 5.91
C ASN A 46 7.37 -18.81 4.60
N GLU A 47 6.80 -19.80 3.93
CA GLU A 47 5.96 -19.61 2.74
C GLU A 47 4.68 -18.83 3.06
N ALA A 48 3.99 -19.18 4.14
CA ALA A 48 2.80 -18.45 4.60
C ALA A 48 3.11 -16.98 4.92
N LEU A 49 4.22 -16.70 5.62
CA LEU A 49 4.66 -15.34 5.92
C LEU A 49 5.01 -14.55 4.67
N SER A 50 5.73 -15.18 3.74
CA SER A 50 6.06 -14.57 2.46
C SER A 50 4.78 -14.20 1.70
N THR A 51 3.79 -15.10 1.70
CA THR A 51 2.49 -14.89 1.06
C THR A 51 1.71 -13.74 1.71
N ILE A 52 1.66 -13.69 3.04
CA ILE A 52 1.01 -12.59 3.79
C ILE A 52 1.69 -11.26 3.45
N LYS A 53 3.02 -11.23 3.50
CA LYS A 53 3.82 -10.05 3.19
C LYS A 53 3.52 -9.55 1.78
N GLU A 54 3.55 -10.43 0.79
CA GLU A 54 3.31 -10.04 -0.61
C GLU A 54 1.89 -9.48 -0.78
N LYS A 55 0.86 -10.17 -0.27
CA LYS A 55 -0.52 -9.70 -0.37
C LYS A 55 -0.73 -8.33 0.28
N ILE A 56 -0.10 -8.08 1.43
CA ILE A 56 -0.14 -6.77 2.07
C ILE A 56 0.53 -5.72 1.17
N LEU A 57 1.75 -5.99 0.68
CA LEU A 57 2.46 -5.05 -0.20
C LEU A 57 1.65 -4.74 -1.47
N THR A 58 1.03 -5.75 -2.07
CA THR A 58 0.14 -5.58 -3.23
C THR A 58 -1.01 -4.61 -2.92
N LYS A 59 -1.71 -4.76 -1.79
CA LYS A 59 -2.81 -3.85 -1.40
C LYS A 59 -2.35 -2.39 -1.30
N PHE A 60 -1.16 -2.15 -0.72
CA PHE A 60 -0.62 -0.79 -0.64
C PHE A 60 -0.28 -0.22 -2.02
N ARG A 61 0.34 -1.03 -2.89
CA ARG A 61 0.65 -0.63 -4.28
C ARG A 61 -0.60 -0.33 -5.08
N GLU A 62 -1.65 -1.13 -4.92
CA GLU A 62 -2.95 -0.87 -5.55
C GLU A 62 -3.55 0.48 -5.12
N GLU A 63 -3.44 0.87 -3.86
CA GLU A 63 -3.88 2.21 -3.43
C GLU A 63 -3.03 3.32 -4.06
N LEU A 64 -1.72 3.13 -4.23
CA LEU A 64 -0.88 4.08 -4.96
C LEU A 64 -1.27 4.17 -6.45
N ASP A 65 -1.57 3.05 -7.09
CA ASP A 65 -1.98 3.02 -8.51
C ASP A 65 -3.37 3.64 -8.70
N LYS A 66 -4.31 3.43 -7.77
CA LYS A 66 -5.59 4.14 -7.73
C LYS A 66 -5.39 5.64 -7.53
N ALA A 67 -4.45 6.04 -6.67
CA ALA A 67 -4.13 7.44 -6.47
C ALA A 67 -3.62 8.10 -7.77
N LYS A 68 -2.70 7.43 -8.47
CA LYS A 68 -2.16 7.88 -9.76
C LYS A 68 -3.22 7.90 -10.85
N SER A 69 -4.09 6.90 -10.95
CA SER A 69 -5.06 6.82 -12.07
C SER A 69 -6.16 7.88 -11.99
N LYS A 70 -6.36 8.56 -10.85
CA LYS A 70 -7.37 9.62 -10.69
C LYS A 70 -7.14 10.79 -11.66
N GLN A 71 -8.23 11.19 -12.34
CA GLN A 71 -8.28 12.34 -13.24
C GLN A 71 -9.49 13.23 -12.89
N PRO A 72 -9.30 14.55 -12.64
CA PRO A 72 -8.01 15.24 -12.60
C PRO A 72 -7.11 14.73 -11.45
N PRO A 73 -5.78 14.86 -11.57
CA PRO A 73 -4.89 14.60 -10.44
C PRO A 73 -5.28 15.47 -9.25
N ASP A 74 -5.18 14.89 -8.05
CA ASP A 74 -5.69 15.49 -6.82
C ASP A 74 -4.67 15.27 -5.70
N SER A 75 -4.18 16.36 -5.11
CA SER A 75 -3.25 16.33 -3.98
C SER A 75 -3.92 15.85 -2.69
N GLU A 76 -5.25 15.96 -2.59
CA GLU A 76 -6.07 15.56 -1.46
C GLU A 76 -6.62 14.13 -1.59
N ASN A 77 -5.90 13.26 -2.30
CA ASN A 77 -6.33 11.93 -2.68
C ASN A 77 -6.69 11.01 -1.49
N ILE A 78 -7.90 10.44 -1.51
CA ILE A 78 -8.38 9.51 -0.47
C ILE A 78 -7.53 8.23 -0.36
N HIS A 79 -7.00 7.73 -1.47
CA HIS A 79 -6.15 6.54 -1.49
C HIS A 79 -4.80 6.79 -0.81
N ILE A 80 -4.25 8.00 -0.94
CA ILE A 80 -3.05 8.44 -0.21
C ILE A 80 -3.34 8.47 1.29
N ARG A 81 -4.46 9.06 1.72
CA ARG A 81 -4.82 9.11 3.15
C ARG A 81 -5.00 7.71 3.74
N ARG A 82 -5.64 6.82 2.97
CA ARG A 82 -5.84 5.43 3.37
C ARG A 82 -4.51 4.68 3.53
N PHE A 83 -3.59 4.87 2.57
CA PHE A 83 -2.23 4.36 2.64
C PHE A 83 -1.52 4.83 3.91
N GLU A 84 -1.48 6.14 4.15
CA GLU A 84 -0.79 6.74 5.31
C GLU A 84 -1.36 6.26 6.65
N SER A 85 -2.69 6.11 6.71
CA SER A 85 -3.35 5.59 7.91
C SER A 85 -2.98 4.13 8.19
N ALA A 86 -2.79 3.32 7.16
CA ALA A 86 -2.54 1.89 7.31
C ALA A 86 -1.06 1.54 7.48
N VAL A 87 -0.14 2.29 6.84
CA VAL A 87 1.29 1.93 6.75
C VAL A 87 1.97 1.88 8.12
N LYS A 88 1.47 2.65 9.08
CA LYS A 88 1.97 2.69 10.47
C LYS A 88 1.79 1.38 11.25
N TYR A 89 0.94 0.47 10.76
CA TYR A 89 0.66 -0.83 11.39
C TYR A 89 1.49 -1.99 10.79
N LEU A 90 2.42 -1.68 9.89
CA LEU A 90 3.33 -2.65 9.29
C LEU A 90 4.65 -2.75 10.08
N SER A 91 5.42 -3.79 9.78
CA SER A 91 6.82 -3.87 10.23
C SER A 91 7.64 -2.72 9.63
N GLU A 92 8.69 -2.32 10.34
CA GLU A 92 9.56 -1.21 9.92
C GLU A 92 10.13 -1.43 8.51
N ALA A 93 10.60 -2.64 8.21
CA ALA A 93 11.13 -2.97 6.90
C ALA A 93 10.11 -2.77 5.77
N MET A 94 8.85 -3.17 5.97
CA MET A 94 7.79 -2.97 4.98
C MET A 94 7.38 -1.50 4.87
N ARG A 95 7.25 -0.82 6.00
CA ARG A 95 6.91 0.60 6.08
C ARG A 95 7.92 1.45 5.30
N SER A 96 9.20 1.28 5.55
CA SER A 96 10.26 2.07 4.90
C SER A 96 10.26 1.90 3.38
N ALA A 97 10.06 0.68 2.88
CA ALA A 97 9.97 0.44 1.44
C ALA A 97 8.76 1.15 0.82
N LEU A 98 7.61 1.08 1.48
CA LEU A 98 6.35 1.68 1.03
C LEU A 98 6.36 3.21 1.11
N GLU A 99 6.98 3.81 2.12
CA GLU A 99 7.11 5.27 2.25
C GLU A 99 7.89 5.90 1.09
N VAL A 100 8.90 5.19 0.57
CA VAL A 100 9.62 5.60 -0.64
C VAL A 100 8.69 5.59 -1.86
N GLU A 101 7.93 4.51 -2.05
CA GLU A 101 6.95 4.41 -3.15
C GLU A 101 5.86 5.50 -3.04
N LEU A 102 5.38 5.80 -1.82
CA LEU A 102 4.42 6.86 -1.56
C LEU A 102 4.96 8.24 -1.94
N LYS A 103 6.22 8.53 -1.59
CA LYS A 103 6.86 9.80 -1.94
C LYS A 103 6.89 10.01 -3.45
N TYR A 104 7.34 9.00 -4.20
CA TYR A 104 7.34 9.06 -5.66
C TYR A 104 5.94 9.24 -6.26
N CYS A 105 4.94 8.58 -5.68
CA CYS A 105 3.54 8.74 -6.08
C CYS A 105 3.04 10.19 -5.91
N LYS A 106 3.32 10.82 -4.77
CA LYS A 106 2.95 12.21 -4.50
C LYS A 106 3.64 13.18 -5.44
N ASP A 107 4.94 12.99 -5.68
CA ASP A 107 5.73 13.84 -6.57
C ASP A 107 5.18 13.79 -8.01
N ASP A 108 4.82 12.60 -8.52
CA ASP A 108 4.19 12.43 -9.83
C ASP A 108 2.86 13.16 -9.95
N ILE A 109 1.99 13.05 -8.93
CA ILE A 109 0.69 13.74 -8.89
C ILE A 109 0.89 15.26 -8.95
N VAL A 110 1.84 15.81 -8.18
CA VAL A 110 2.14 17.25 -8.17
C VAL A 110 2.64 17.72 -9.53
N LEU A 111 3.53 16.96 -10.18
CA LEU A 111 4.02 17.29 -11.51
C LEU A 111 2.88 17.34 -12.54
N ARG A 112 1.97 16.36 -12.50
CA ARG A 112 0.81 16.33 -13.39
C ARG A 112 -0.17 17.46 -13.17
N ILE A 113 -0.40 17.87 -11.92
CA ILE A 113 -1.23 19.05 -11.61
C ILE A 113 -0.61 20.27 -12.30
N ARG A 114 0.69 20.50 -12.09
CA ARG A 114 1.41 21.63 -12.68
C ARG A 114 1.40 21.60 -14.22
N ASP A 115 1.55 20.42 -14.82
CA ASP A 115 1.51 20.28 -16.28
C ASP A 115 0.11 20.54 -16.85
N ASN A 116 -0.94 20.12 -16.13
CA ASN A 116 -2.32 20.41 -16.51
C ASN A 116 -2.62 21.91 -16.40
N GLU A 117 -2.16 22.58 -15.34
CA GLU A 117 -2.27 24.03 -15.17
C GLU A 117 -1.60 24.79 -16.32
N LYS A 118 -0.36 24.41 -16.69
CA LYS A 118 0.35 25.02 -17.82
C LYS A 118 -0.38 24.82 -19.15
N LYS A 119 -0.91 23.62 -19.40
CA LYS A 119 -1.69 23.33 -20.61
C LYS A 119 -2.95 24.18 -20.68
N LEU A 120 -3.66 24.32 -19.56
CA LEU A 120 -4.84 25.18 -19.46
C LEU A 120 -4.47 26.64 -19.73
N GLN A 121 -3.44 27.16 -19.09
CA GLN A 121 -2.97 28.54 -19.29
C GLN A 121 -2.61 28.81 -20.75
N ASN A 122 -1.88 27.91 -21.40
CA ASN A 122 -1.54 28.04 -22.82
C ASN A 122 -2.79 27.99 -23.73
N ALA A 123 -3.80 27.19 -23.37
CA ALA A 123 -5.04 27.11 -24.12
C ALA A 123 -5.88 28.39 -24.04
N PHE A 124 -5.86 29.09 -22.90
CA PHE A 124 -6.50 30.41 -22.76
C PHE A 124 -5.74 31.48 -23.54
N SER A 125 -4.42 31.59 -23.34
CA SER A 125 -3.59 32.60 -24.03
C SER A 125 -3.58 32.45 -25.56
N SER A 126 -3.80 31.23 -26.10
CA SER A 126 -3.90 31.01 -27.55
C SER A 126 -5.30 31.24 -28.12
N ARG A 127 -6.35 31.27 -27.29
CA ARG A 127 -7.72 31.61 -27.71
C ARG A 127 -7.98 33.11 -27.71
N ASP A 128 -7.33 33.88 -26.84
CA ASP A 128 -7.48 35.34 -26.77
C ASP A 128 -6.75 36.08 -27.93
N VAL A 129 -6.01 35.37 -28.78
CA VAL A 129 -5.25 35.92 -29.93
C VAL A 129 -6.00 35.69 -31.27
N LYS A 130 -7.30 35.40 -31.24
CA LYS A 130 -8.14 35.26 -32.45
C LYS A 130 -9.34 36.19 -32.45
#